data_AF-A0A161ZWX8-F1
#
_entry.id   AF-A0A161ZWX8-F1
#
_cell.length_a   1.000
_cell.length_b   1.000
_cell.length_c   1.000
_cell.angle_alpha   90.00
_cell.angle_beta   90.00
_cell.angle_gamma   90.00
#
_symmetry.space_group_name_H-M   'P 1'
#
loop_
_entity.id
_entity.type
_entity.pdbx_description
1 polymer ?
#
loop_
_entity_poly.entity_id
_entity_poly.type
_entity_poly.pdbx_seq_one_letter_code
_entity_poly.pdbx_strand_id
1 'polypeptide(L)'
;MKIHSYRSSNVNPYQKQMDASKQMKVEVQKDRVEISKQAKQLQQTSGFDLQRQEKVQAIKKEIESGTYKIAPDLIAKSMIQFYKKKNEE
;
A
#
# COMPACT_ATOMS: atom_id res chain seq x y z
N MET A 1 20.90 55.02 -45.97
CA MET A 1 20.30 54.64 -44.68
C MET A 1 19.43 53.40 -44.89
N LYS A 2 19.56 52.35 -44.04
CA LYS A 2 18.74 51.14 -44.13
C LYS A 2 17.56 51.25 -43.16
N ILE A 3 16.33 51.27 -43.69
CA ILE A 3 15.09 51.39 -42.92
C ILE A 3 14.62 49.97 -42.58
N HIS A 4 14.50 49.66 -41.29
CA HIS A 4 13.96 48.38 -40.83
C HIS A 4 12.46 48.54 -40.61
N SER A 5 11.63 47.77 -41.31
CA SER A 5 10.19 47.77 -41.04
C SER A 5 9.93 47.09 -39.70
N TYR A 6 9.43 47.84 -38.73
CA TYR A 6 8.89 47.27 -37.51
C TYR A 6 7.70 46.39 -37.88
N ARG A 7 7.89 45.07 -37.85
CA ARG A 7 6.78 44.11 -37.92
C ARG A 7 6.02 44.26 -36.60
N SER A 8 4.82 44.85 -36.64
CA SER A 8 3.90 44.76 -35.51
C SER A 8 3.58 43.28 -35.33
N SER A 9 4.11 42.68 -34.26
CA SER A 9 3.69 41.35 -33.85
C SER A 9 2.20 41.44 -33.54
N ASN A 10 1.38 40.74 -34.33
CA ASN A 10 -0.05 40.58 -34.08
C ASN A 10 -0.24 39.67 -32.86
N VAL A 11 0.10 40.18 -31.68
CA VAL A 11 -0.09 39.48 -30.41
C VAL A 11 -1.53 39.76 -29.98
N ASN A 12 -2.47 38.94 -30.44
CA ASN A 12 -3.86 39.04 -29.98
C ASN A 12 -3.94 38.62 -28.50
N PRO A 13 -4.22 39.55 -27.56
CA PRO A 13 -4.20 39.24 -26.13
C PRO A 13 -5.29 38.21 -25.75
N TYR A 14 -6.37 38.13 -26.54
CA TYR A 14 -7.48 37.21 -26.33
C TYR A 14 -7.16 35.75 -26.70
N GLN A 15 -6.20 35.50 -27.61
CA GLN A 15 -5.79 34.13 -27.95
C GLN A 15 -5.07 33.46 -26.76
N LYS A 16 -4.28 34.23 -26.01
CA LYS A 16 -3.59 33.73 -24.81
C LYS A 16 -4.56 33.26 -23.71
N GLN A 17 -5.74 33.87 -23.61
CA GLN A 17 -6.77 33.47 -22.66
C GLN A 17 -7.43 32.12 -23.03
N MET A 18 -7.62 31.86 -24.33
CA MET A 18 -8.14 30.56 -24.79
C MET A 18 -7.14 29.43 -24.52
N ASP A 19 -5.85 29.67 -24.68
CA ASP A 19 -4.81 28.66 -24.38
C ASP A 19 -4.65 28.42 -22.87
N ALA A 20 -4.79 29.45 -22.05
CA ALA A 20 -4.79 29.32 -20.58
C ALA A 20 -5.98 28.47 -20.07
N SER A 21 -7.14 28.58 -20.73
CA SER A 21 -8.33 27.79 -20.36
C SER A 21 -8.21 26.30 -20.67
N LYS A 22 -7.38 25.91 -21.65
CA LYS A 22 -7.15 24.49 -21.99
C LYS A 22 -6.18 23.77 -21.04
N GLN A 23 -5.41 24.51 -20.25
CA GLN A 23 -4.42 23.93 -19.33
C GLN A 23 -4.97 23.60 -17.94
N MET A 24 -6.17 24.05 -17.59
CA MET A 24 -6.85 23.63 -16.37
C MET A 24 -7.58 22.30 -16.59
N LYS A 25 -6.81 21.22 -16.74
CA LYS A 25 -7.33 19.88 -16.44
C LYS A 25 -7.52 19.82 -14.93
N VAL A 26 -8.73 20.13 -14.47
CA VAL A 26 -9.15 19.84 -13.10
C VAL A 26 -9.09 18.32 -12.95
N GLU A 27 -8.07 17.81 -12.26
CA GLU A 27 -8.06 16.41 -11.82
C GLU A 27 -9.26 16.24 -10.89
N VAL A 28 -10.29 15.54 -11.39
CA VAL A 28 -11.41 15.10 -10.57
C VAL A 28 -10.81 14.23 -9.46
N GLN A 29 -10.88 14.70 -8.21
CA GLN A 29 -10.46 13.91 -7.07
C GLN A 29 -11.29 12.62 -7.07
N LYS A 30 -10.61 11.49 -7.27
CA LYS A 30 -11.19 10.17 -7.13
C LYS A 30 -10.97 9.69 -5.72
N ASP A 31 -11.97 9.05 -5.13
CA ASP A 31 -11.83 8.42 -3.83
C ASP A 31 -10.67 7.41 -3.87
N ARG A 32 -9.76 7.52 -2.89
CA ARG A 32 -8.63 6.61 -2.71
C ARG A 32 -8.64 6.08 -1.28
N VAL A 33 -8.50 4.77 -1.14
CA VAL A 33 -8.32 4.11 0.15
C VAL A 33 -6.83 3.82 0.34
N GLU A 34 -6.17 4.56 1.24
CA GLU A 34 -4.76 4.36 1.57
C GLU A 34 -4.61 3.70 2.95
N ILE A 35 -3.65 2.78 3.07
CA ILE A 35 -3.26 2.23 4.37
C ILE A 35 -2.56 3.32 5.20
N SER A 36 -3.03 3.54 6.42
CA SER A 36 -2.49 4.59 7.30
C SER A 36 -0.99 4.39 7.56
N LYS A 37 -0.27 5.50 7.75
CA LYS A 37 1.18 5.47 8.07
C LYS A 37 1.46 4.66 9.33
N GLN A 38 0.59 4.75 10.33
CA GLN A 38 0.69 4.00 11.58
C GLN A 38 0.48 2.50 11.35
N ALA A 39 -0.49 2.11 10.53
CA ALA A 39 -0.73 0.70 10.20
C ALA A 39 0.47 0.08 9.47
N LYS A 40 1.11 0.83 8.56
CA LYS A 40 2.34 0.39 7.89
C LYS A 40 3.49 0.18 8.87
N GLN A 41 3.64 1.06 9.88
CA GLN A 41 4.66 0.91 10.91
C GLN A 41 4.39 -0.32 11.80
N LEU A 42 3.14 -0.57 12.18
CA LEU A 42 2.76 -1.77 12.94
C LEU A 42 2.96 -3.07 12.15
N GLN A 43 2.82 -3.03 10.82
CA GLN A 43 3.10 -4.19 9.96
C GLN A 43 4.60 -4.54 9.90
N GLN A 44 5.49 -3.57 10.13
CA GLN A 44 6.95 -3.73 10.02
C GLN A 44 7.60 -4.46 11.22
N THR A 45 6.85 -5.24 12.01
CA THR A 45 7.40 -6.08 13.09
C THR A 45 8.21 -7.25 12.52
N SER A 46 9.38 -6.96 11.98
CA SER A 46 10.35 -7.86 11.34
C SER A 46 11.05 -8.82 12.30
N GLY A 47 10.93 -8.60 13.62
CA GLY A 47 11.57 -9.46 14.62
C GLY A 47 10.94 -10.85 14.79
N PHE A 48 9.69 -11.05 14.35
CA PHE A 48 8.97 -12.31 14.53
C PHE A 48 9.37 -13.40 13.51
N ASP A 49 10.09 -13.01 12.46
CA ASP A 49 10.33 -13.88 11.30
C ASP A 49 11.35 -14.98 11.58
N LEU A 50 12.42 -14.72 12.36
CA LEU A 50 13.45 -15.72 12.63
C LEU A 50 12.93 -16.88 13.50
N GLN A 51 12.29 -16.55 14.62
CA GLN A 51 11.68 -17.56 15.51
C GLN A 51 10.59 -18.37 14.79
N ARG A 52 9.85 -17.72 13.89
CA ARG A 52 8.84 -18.39 13.05
C ARG A 52 9.50 -19.33 12.04
N GLN A 53 10.60 -18.91 11.40
CA GLN A 53 11.34 -19.74 10.45
C GLN A 53 11.88 -21.01 11.12
N GLU A 54 12.51 -20.89 12.30
CA GLU A 54 12.99 -22.02 13.09
C GLU A 54 11.86 -23.00 13.42
N LYS A 55 10.73 -22.48 13.92
CA LYS A 55 9.55 -23.29 14.23
C LYS A 55 9.00 -24.03 13.01
N VAL A 56 8.94 -23.37 11.86
CA VAL A 56 8.48 -23.99 10.60
C VAL A 56 9.44 -25.09 10.15
N GLN A 57 10.75 -24.87 10.26
CA GLN A 57 11.75 -25.89 9.91
C GLN A 57 11.64 -27.12 10.81
N ALA A 58 11.43 -26.94 12.13
CA ALA A 58 11.23 -28.04 13.06
C ALA A 58 10.01 -28.89 12.67
N ILE A 59 8.87 -28.26 12.41
CA ILE A 59 7.63 -28.95 12.00
C ILE A 59 7.83 -29.70 10.67
N LYS A 60 8.54 -29.12 9.70
CA LYS A 60 8.84 -29.80 8.43
C LYS A 60 9.61 -31.10 8.65
N LYS A 61 10.63 -31.09 9.52
CA LYS A 61 11.41 -32.29 9.86
C LYS A 61 10.54 -33.36 10.54
N GLU A 62 9.63 -32.96 11.42
CA GLU A 62 8.68 -33.89 12.07
C GLU A 62 7.70 -34.52 11.08
N ILE A 63 7.26 -33.76 10.07
CA ILE A 63 6.39 -34.27 9.01
C ILE A 63 7.16 -35.23 8.09
N GLU A 64 8.36 -34.87 7.65
CA GLU A 64 9.22 -35.71 6.80
C GLU A 64 9.59 -37.03 7.48
N SER A 65 9.83 -37.00 8.80
CA SER A 65 10.10 -38.21 9.60
C SER A 65 8.84 -39.01 9.96
N GLY A 66 7.63 -38.52 9.64
CA GLY A 66 6.36 -39.15 9.99
C GLY A 66 6.04 -39.15 11.49
N THR A 67 6.76 -38.36 12.29
CA THR A 67 6.59 -38.29 13.75
C THR A 67 5.63 -37.19 14.19
N TYR A 68 5.18 -36.34 13.26
CA TYR A 68 4.24 -35.27 13.54
C TYR A 68 2.89 -35.83 14.03
N LYS A 69 2.52 -35.50 15.27
CA LYS A 69 1.25 -35.92 15.87
C LYS A 69 0.26 -34.77 15.89
N ILE A 70 -0.89 -34.99 15.25
CA ILE A 70 -2.02 -34.06 15.29
C ILE A 70 -2.68 -34.18 16.67
N ALA A 71 -2.80 -33.06 17.37
CA ALA A 71 -3.50 -32.96 18.66
C ALA A 71 -4.80 -32.14 18.49
N PRO A 72 -5.97 -32.80 18.33
CA PRO A 72 -7.24 -32.13 18.08
C PRO A 72 -7.61 -31.11 19.18
N ASP A 73 -7.30 -31.42 20.44
CA ASP A 73 -7.61 -30.55 21.58
C ASP A 73 -6.87 -29.21 21.50
N LEU A 74 -5.60 -29.24 21.06
CA LEU A 74 -4.79 -28.03 20.88
C LEU A 74 -5.31 -27.19 19.72
N ILE A 75 -5.76 -27.84 18.64
CA ILE A 75 -6.37 -27.18 17.49
C ILE A 75 -7.65 -26.45 17.94
N ALA A 76 -8.56 -27.14 18.62
CA ALA A 76 -9.79 -26.56 19.13
C ALA A 76 -9.51 -25.38 20.09
N LYS A 77 -8.55 -25.56 21.01
CA LYS A 77 -8.12 -24.49 21.92
C LYS A 77 -7.59 -23.27 21.17
N SER A 78 -6.75 -23.47 20.16
CA SER A 78 -6.20 -22.38 19.35
C SER A 78 -7.26 -21.62 18.55
N MET A 79 -8.23 -22.34 17.99
CA MET A 79 -9.37 -21.74 17.28
C MET A 79 -10.21 -20.88 18.22
N ILE A 80 -10.56 -21.41 19.38
CA ILE A 80 -11.30 -20.67 20.41
C ILE A 80 -10.51 -19.44 20.86
N GLN A 81 -9.23 -19.60 21.15
CA GLN A 81 -8.38 -18.49 21.59
C GLN A 81 -8.27 -17.39 20.54
N PHE A 82 -8.18 -17.73 19.25
CA PHE A 82 -8.07 -16.75 18.18
C PHE A 82 -9.38 -15.96 17.98
N TYR A 83 -10.52 -16.65 17.99
CA TYR A 83 -11.81 -16.02 17.68
C TYR A 83 -12.54 -15.44 18.88
N LYS A 84 -12.42 -16.04 20.08
CA LYS A 84 -13.17 -15.59 21.27
C LYS A 84 -12.41 -14.59 22.13
N LYS A 85 -11.07 -14.68 22.22
CA LYS A 85 -10.28 -13.81 23.11
C LYS A 85 -10.34 -12.33 22.72
N LYS A 86 -10.70 -12.01 21.47
CA LYS A 86 -10.85 -10.63 21.00
C LYS A 86 -12.10 -9.92 21.54
N ASN A 87 -13.01 -10.63 22.21
CA ASN A 87 -14.28 -10.08 22.71
C ASN A 87 -14.23 -9.73 24.22
N GLU A 88 -13.08 -9.81 24.88
CA GLU A 88 -12.91 -9.52 26.32
C GLU A 88 -12.16 -8.19 26.59
N GLU A 89 -12.26 -7.22 25.68
CA GLU A 89 -11.87 -5.82 25.94
C GLU A 89 -13.08 -4.95 26.29
#